data_AF-A0A4R4ACE9-F1
#
_entry.id   AF-A0A4R4ACE9-F1
#
_cell.length_a   1.000
_cell.length_b   1.000
_cell.length_c   1.000
_cell.angle_alpha   90.00
_cell.angle_beta   90.00
_cell.angle_gamma   90.00
#
_symmetry.space_group_name_H-M   'P 1'
#
loop_
_entity.id
_entity.type
_entity.pdbx_description
1 polymer ?
#
loop_
_entity_poly.entity_id
_entity_poly.type
_entity_poly.pdbx_seq_one_letter_code
_entity_poly.pdbx_strand_id
1 'polypeptide(L)'
;MDALLKGFRDIAPLLKHPLVLVGFGLLLFFWSVNTLLDSGIIPQLSIPIGGALLHRVMQYGFTIALPLLVLGLALHFVRAERRPWVYGFFLLILVVVFGFVWKIHEAESTPAPDVEAIVAQLEIRYAQREADHRQTIDDLRAERDSWREQAREAVGALAERAKAPDAPPQLEQALAQLAEGETGAAKAQLREIAERHEHARQHEAKVAAAAYRHLGAIAFLDDTQQALAAYRRATALDPTDMASWNQLGHLLHRIGELDDAEAAYQQVESLARQANDQVALAAAYGNLGIVYQTRGDLDQAEAMYKKSLALEEALGRKAGMASDYGNLGIVYQTRGDLGQAEVTHKKALDIYEVLGHKEGMANQYGNLGLIYRIRGDLDQAEAMHKKGLEIDRELGRKAGMAKHYGNLGIVYQIRGDLDQAEAMHKKALDINEALGRKAGMASQYGNLGLVYQTRGDLDQAEAMHKKSLAIEEALGRKAGMANQYGNLGIAYQVRGDLDQAEAMFKKTLDINEALGRKAGMASDYGNLGSIYHSRGDLDQAEAMYKKALAIDEALGRKEGMASQYGNLGIVYRVRGDLDRAEAMFQQCLTLFQEIGARAQVEKAQALLDGLREQRRQQVSAAPSETR
;
A
#
# COMPACT_ATOMS: atom_id res chain seq x y z
N MET A 1 51.27 39.60 -17.04
CA MET A 1 51.48 40.83 -16.26
C MET A 1 52.78 41.54 -16.64
N ASP A 2 53.92 40.84 -16.69
CA ASP A 2 55.22 41.46 -17.00
C ASP A 2 55.37 42.01 -18.44
N ALA A 3 54.74 41.41 -19.45
CA ALA A 3 54.69 41.97 -20.81
C ALA A 3 53.85 43.27 -20.87
N LEU A 4 52.80 43.36 -20.06
CA LEU A 4 51.94 44.52 -19.92
C LEU A 4 52.65 45.66 -19.18
N LEU A 5 53.37 45.34 -18.10
CA LEU A 5 54.21 46.28 -17.35
C LEU A 5 55.43 46.76 -18.16
N LYS A 6 55.97 45.92 -19.05
CA LYS A 6 57.02 46.31 -20.00
C LYS A 6 56.50 47.29 -21.05
N GLY A 7 55.36 46.99 -21.68
CA GLY A 7 54.70 47.92 -22.62
C GLY A 7 54.30 49.26 -21.97
N PHE A 8 53.88 49.25 -20.70
CA PHE A 8 53.56 50.47 -19.98
C PHE A 8 54.81 51.31 -19.66
N ARG A 9 55.95 50.68 -19.36
CA ARG A 9 57.25 51.37 -19.21
C ARG A 9 57.72 52.02 -20.51
N ASP A 10 57.46 51.38 -21.65
CA ASP A 10 57.87 51.88 -22.97
C ASP A 10 57.00 53.07 -23.43
N ILE A 11 55.73 53.15 -23.02
CA ILE A 11 54.79 54.24 -23.37
C ILE A 11 54.81 55.40 -22.36
N ALA A 12 55.19 55.15 -21.10
CA ALA A 12 55.21 56.15 -20.03
C ALA A 12 55.91 57.49 -20.37
N PRO A 13 56.98 57.55 -21.18
CA PRO A 13 57.58 58.82 -21.59
C PRO A 13 56.70 59.67 -22.51
N LEU A 14 55.84 59.05 -23.33
CA LEU A 14 54.95 59.72 -24.30
C LEU A 14 53.78 60.44 -23.63
N LEU A 15 53.31 59.91 -22.49
CA LEU A 15 52.21 60.48 -21.70
C LEU A 15 52.60 61.77 -20.96
N LYS A 16 53.88 62.18 -20.98
CA LYS A 16 54.31 63.47 -20.40
C LYS A 16 53.95 64.68 -21.28
N HIS A 17 53.53 64.48 -22.54
CA HIS A 17 53.12 65.60 -23.40
C HIS A 17 51.64 65.95 -23.15
N PRO A 18 51.30 67.22 -22.84
CA PRO A 18 49.95 67.58 -22.38
C PRO A 18 48.84 67.26 -23.40
N LEU A 19 49.08 67.45 -24.71
CA LEU A 19 48.10 67.11 -25.75
C LEU A 19 47.86 65.60 -25.92
N VAL A 20 48.90 64.78 -25.72
CA VAL A 20 48.76 63.31 -25.78
C VAL A 20 47.96 62.84 -24.57
N LEU A 21 48.25 63.41 -23.39
CA LEU A 21 47.52 63.10 -22.17
C LEU A 21 46.03 63.47 -22.28
N VAL A 22 45.71 64.66 -22.81
CA VAL A 22 44.32 65.11 -23.01
C VAL A 22 43.60 64.26 -24.06
N GLY A 23 44.22 64.01 -25.22
CA GLY A 23 43.64 63.20 -26.28
C GLY A 23 43.38 61.75 -25.84
N PHE A 24 44.36 61.14 -25.15
CA PHE A 24 44.23 59.79 -24.61
C PHE A 24 43.20 59.72 -23.48
N GLY A 25 43.15 60.73 -22.60
CA GLY A 25 42.14 60.85 -21.54
C GLY A 25 40.72 60.97 -22.08
N LEU A 26 40.50 61.77 -23.14
CA LEU A 26 39.20 61.90 -23.79
C LEU A 26 38.77 60.60 -24.48
N LEU A 27 39.69 59.92 -25.19
CA LEU A 27 39.38 58.63 -25.81
C LEU A 27 39.00 57.57 -24.76
N LEU A 28 39.72 57.50 -23.64
CA LEU A 28 39.38 56.60 -22.54
C LEU A 28 38.04 56.98 -21.89
N PHE A 29 37.77 58.26 -21.70
CA PHE A 29 36.49 58.73 -21.15
C PHE A 29 35.33 58.31 -22.05
N PHE A 30 35.40 58.63 -23.35
CA PHE A 30 34.33 58.28 -24.29
C PHE A 30 34.19 56.77 -24.51
N TRP A 31 35.30 56.02 -24.52
CA TRP A 31 35.26 54.56 -24.60
C TRP A 31 34.62 53.94 -23.35
N SER A 32 34.94 54.45 -22.16
CA SER A 32 34.37 53.98 -20.89
C SER A 32 32.88 54.29 -20.81
N VAL A 33 32.46 55.48 -21.23
CA VAL A 33 31.03 55.86 -21.27
C VAL A 33 30.26 55.00 -22.27
N ASN A 34 30.81 54.75 -23.47
CA ASN A 34 30.15 53.88 -24.45
C ASN A 34 30.04 52.44 -23.96
N THR A 35 31.09 51.93 -23.32
CA THR A 35 31.10 50.56 -22.76
C THR A 35 30.15 50.43 -21.57
N LEU A 36 30.00 51.47 -20.74
CA LEU A 36 28.99 51.49 -19.67
C LEU A 36 27.57 51.50 -20.24
N LEU A 37 27.31 52.27 -21.31
CA LEU A 37 26.01 52.28 -21.98
C LEU A 37 25.68 50.92 -22.61
N ASP A 38 26.66 50.28 -23.24
CA ASP A 38 26.50 48.95 -23.87
C ASP A 38 26.42 47.79 -22.86
N SER A 39 26.99 47.95 -21.65
CA SER A 39 26.97 46.92 -20.60
C SER A 39 25.59 46.69 -19.97
N GLY A 40 24.60 47.55 -20.24
CA GLY A 40 23.24 47.45 -19.70
C GLY A 40 23.13 47.69 -18.19
N ILE A 41 24.21 48.09 -17.51
CA ILE A 41 24.27 48.32 -16.05
C ILE A 41 23.59 49.65 -15.66
N ILE A 42 23.53 50.63 -16.58
CA ILE A 42 22.73 51.85 -16.38
C ILE A 42 21.31 51.56 -16.89
N PRO A 43 20.27 51.61 -16.03
CA PRO A 43 18.89 51.42 -16.47
C PRO A 43 18.56 52.42 -17.57
N GLN A 44 17.90 51.96 -18.64
CA GLN A 44 17.47 52.77 -19.78
C GLN A 44 16.91 54.13 -19.31
N LEU A 45 17.73 55.17 -19.42
CA LEU A 45 17.33 56.57 -19.20
C LEU A 45 16.29 56.90 -20.28
N SER A 46 15.04 56.67 -19.93
CA SER A 46 13.85 56.83 -20.75
C SER A 46 13.49 58.31 -20.83
N ILE A 47 14.39 59.09 -21.43
CA ILE A 47 14.11 60.43 -21.93
C ILE A 47 14.49 60.42 -23.43
N PRO A 48 13.50 60.43 -24.35
CA PRO A 48 13.72 60.28 -25.80
C PRO A 48 14.63 61.36 -26.40
N ILE A 49 14.72 62.53 -25.77
CA ILE A 49 15.54 63.66 -26.21
C ILE A 49 17.00 63.52 -25.72
N GLY A 50 17.21 62.81 -24.61
CA GLY A 50 18.54 62.56 -24.05
C GLY A 50 19.35 61.56 -24.86
N GLY A 51 18.73 60.50 -25.40
CA GLY A 51 19.42 59.46 -26.18
C GLY A 51 19.99 59.98 -27.50
N ALA A 52 19.24 60.78 -28.25
CA ALA A 52 19.69 61.33 -29.54
C ALA A 52 20.74 62.44 -29.36
N LEU A 53 20.60 63.28 -28.33
CA LEU A 53 21.59 64.31 -28.00
C LEU A 53 22.88 63.68 -27.47
N LEU A 54 22.77 62.67 -26.61
CA LEU A 54 23.92 61.90 -26.10
C LEU A 54 24.63 61.17 -27.24
N HIS A 55 23.89 60.57 -28.16
CA HIS A 55 24.47 59.91 -29.34
C HIS A 55 25.23 60.92 -30.22
N ARG A 56 24.66 62.10 -30.48
CA ARG A 56 25.36 63.18 -31.22
C ARG A 56 26.60 63.68 -30.47
N VAL A 57 26.51 63.93 -29.17
CA VAL A 57 27.65 64.38 -28.34
C VAL A 57 28.78 63.34 -28.34
N MET A 58 28.44 62.05 -28.25
CA MET A 58 29.41 60.96 -28.33
C MET A 58 30.06 60.87 -29.72
N GLN A 59 29.27 61.03 -30.79
CA GLN A 59 29.77 61.03 -32.17
C GLN A 59 30.72 62.21 -32.44
N TYR A 60 30.40 63.42 -31.96
CA TYR A 60 31.29 64.58 -32.11
C TYR A 60 32.52 64.55 -31.19
N GLY A 61 32.42 63.96 -29.99
CA GLY A 61 33.56 63.81 -29.07
C GLY A 61 34.71 63.00 -29.69
N PHE A 62 34.38 61.93 -30.42
CA PHE A 62 35.36 61.12 -31.12
C PHE A 62 36.00 61.85 -32.31
N THR A 63 35.22 62.69 -33.01
CA THR A 63 35.74 63.51 -34.13
C THR A 63 36.75 64.58 -33.70
N ILE A 64 36.79 64.96 -32.42
CA ILE A 64 37.73 65.97 -31.87
C ILE A 64 38.92 65.30 -31.15
N ALA A 65 38.70 64.21 -30.41
CA ALA A 65 39.73 63.57 -29.61
C ALA A 65 40.84 62.91 -30.45
N LEU A 66 40.49 62.28 -31.57
CA LEU A 66 41.42 61.57 -32.44
C LEU A 66 42.44 62.52 -33.13
N PRO A 67 42.02 63.66 -33.74
CA PRO A 67 42.97 64.65 -34.26
C PRO A 67 43.95 65.21 -33.22
N LEU A 68 43.49 65.45 -31.98
CA LEU A 68 44.34 65.99 -30.90
C LEU A 68 45.41 64.99 -30.44
N LEU A 69 45.06 63.70 -30.34
CA LEU A 69 46.02 62.63 -30.03
C LEU A 69 47.09 62.52 -31.11
N VAL A 70 46.67 62.49 -32.38
CA VAL A 70 47.57 62.38 -33.55
C VAL A 70 48.51 63.60 -33.61
N LEU A 71 47.99 64.80 -33.37
CA LEU A 71 48.79 66.03 -33.32
C LEU A 71 49.79 66.05 -32.15
N GLY A 72 49.38 65.59 -30.96
CA GLY A 72 50.26 65.50 -29.79
C GLY A 72 51.42 64.53 -29.99
N LEU A 73 51.15 63.36 -30.59
CA LEU A 73 52.17 62.37 -30.94
C LEU A 73 53.13 62.92 -32.01
N ALA A 74 52.60 63.59 -33.04
CA ALA A 74 53.42 64.24 -34.06
C ALA A 74 54.40 65.24 -33.44
N LEU A 75 53.94 66.12 -32.55
CA LEU A 75 54.79 67.12 -31.89
C LEU A 75 55.86 66.49 -30.97
N HIS A 76 55.54 65.41 -30.27
CA HIS A 76 56.50 64.72 -29.41
C HIS A 76 57.63 64.06 -30.22
N PHE A 77 57.29 63.28 -31.24
CA PHE A 77 58.27 62.59 -32.08
C PHE A 77 59.12 63.54 -32.92
N VAL A 78 58.51 64.62 -33.41
CA VAL A 78 59.21 65.70 -34.10
C VAL A 78 60.30 66.33 -33.21
N ARG A 79 60.02 66.53 -31.92
CA ARG A 79 60.98 67.12 -30.97
C ARG A 79 62.09 66.14 -30.58
N ALA A 80 61.81 64.85 -30.57
CA ALA A 80 62.74 63.79 -30.17
C ALA A 80 63.69 63.32 -31.29
N GLU A 81 63.22 63.18 -32.54
CA GLU A 81 64.01 62.53 -33.62
C GLU A 81 64.51 63.49 -34.71
N ARG A 82 63.99 64.74 -34.79
CA ARG A 82 64.39 65.78 -35.78
C ARG A 82 64.59 65.26 -37.22
N ARG A 83 63.70 64.39 -37.72
CA ARG A 83 63.69 63.89 -39.11
C ARG A 83 62.49 64.43 -39.91
N PRO A 84 62.68 65.03 -41.09
CA PRO A 84 61.60 65.70 -41.84
C PRO A 84 60.45 64.80 -42.31
N TRP A 85 60.72 63.54 -42.65
CA TRP A 85 59.69 62.63 -43.20
C TRP A 85 58.58 62.28 -42.19
N VAL A 86 58.86 62.41 -40.89
CA VAL A 86 57.87 62.17 -39.82
C VAL A 86 56.73 63.19 -39.88
N TYR A 87 56.99 64.43 -40.31
CA TYR A 87 55.95 65.46 -40.47
C TYR A 87 54.95 65.10 -41.58
N GLY A 88 55.45 64.60 -42.72
CA GLY A 88 54.60 64.23 -43.85
C GLY A 88 53.66 63.08 -43.53
N PHE A 89 54.13 62.11 -42.74
CA PHE A 89 53.34 60.96 -42.32
C PHE A 89 52.13 61.36 -41.47
N PHE A 90 52.32 62.20 -40.45
CA PHE A 90 51.22 62.61 -39.56
C PHE A 90 50.23 63.60 -40.22
N LEU A 91 50.68 64.44 -41.15
CA LEU A 91 49.79 65.35 -41.89
C LEU A 91 48.80 64.58 -42.79
N LEU A 92 49.27 63.50 -43.45
CA LEU A 92 48.42 62.65 -44.28
C LEU A 92 47.28 62.01 -43.46
N ILE A 93 47.59 61.55 -42.25
CA ILE A 93 46.60 60.95 -41.34
C ILE A 93 45.50 61.97 -40.98
N LEU A 94 45.86 63.21 -40.70
CA LEU A 94 44.89 64.27 -40.36
C LEU A 94 43.93 64.59 -41.52
N VAL A 95 44.43 64.63 -42.76
CA VAL A 95 43.60 64.92 -43.95
C VAL A 95 42.56 63.82 -44.20
N VAL A 96 42.95 62.55 -44.05
CA VAL A 96 42.02 61.41 -44.24
C VAL A 96 40.91 61.44 -43.19
N VAL A 97 41.24 61.76 -41.93
CA VAL A 97 40.26 61.86 -40.85
C VAL A 97 39.25 62.98 -41.11
N PHE A 98 39.69 64.16 -41.56
CA PHE A 98 38.78 65.27 -41.86
C PHE A 98 37.87 65.01 -43.07
N GLY A 99 38.38 64.37 -44.13
CA GLY A 99 37.59 64.04 -45.32
C GLY A 99 36.43 63.08 -45.03
N PHE A 100 36.62 62.14 -44.11
CA PHE A 100 35.55 61.22 -43.70
C PHE A 100 34.43 61.92 -42.93
N VAL A 101 34.76 62.92 -42.11
CA VAL A 101 33.80 63.73 -41.35
C VAL A 101 32.93 64.59 -42.27
N TRP A 102 33.50 65.21 -43.31
CA TRP A 102 32.76 66.07 -44.24
C TRP A 102 31.69 65.30 -45.04
N LYS A 103 32.02 64.09 -45.52
CA LYS A 103 31.13 63.27 -46.34
C LYS A 103 29.86 62.79 -45.61
N ILE A 104 29.90 62.71 -44.28
CA ILE A 104 28.73 62.37 -43.45
C ILE A 104 27.73 63.55 -43.40
N HIS A 105 28.18 64.78 -43.61
CA HIS A 105 27.32 65.98 -43.48
C HIS A 105 26.51 66.31 -44.75
N GLU A 106 26.96 65.86 -45.93
CA GLU A 106 26.43 66.30 -47.23
C GLU A 106 25.20 65.49 -47.71
N ALA A 107 24.83 64.40 -47.02
CA ALA A 107 23.79 63.46 -47.45
C ALA A 107 22.34 63.82 -47.07
N GLU A 108 22.06 65.00 -46.47
CA GLU A 108 20.76 65.30 -45.82
C GLU A 108 20.06 66.62 -46.26
N SER A 109 19.87 66.90 -47.56
CA SER A 109 18.99 68.01 -47.98
C SER A 109 17.84 67.58 -48.90
N THR A 110 16.58 67.70 -48.42
CA THR A 110 15.31 67.46 -49.13
C THR A 110 14.43 68.73 -49.14
N PRO A 111 13.63 69.00 -50.19
CA PRO A 111 12.80 70.20 -50.30
C PRO A 111 11.53 70.17 -49.42
N ALA A 112 11.03 71.35 -49.06
CA ALA A 112 10.05 71.59 -47.98
C ALA A 112 8.63 71.03 -48.24
N PRO A 113 7.90 70.58 -47.20
CA PRO A 113 6.62 69.90 -47.33
C PRO A 113 5.38 70.83 -47.25
N ASP A 114 4.25 70.40 -47.82
CA ASP A 114 2.97 71.12 -47.85
C ASP A 114 2.32 71.16 -46.45
N VAL A 115 2.31 72.36 -45.87
CA VAL A 115 1.96 72.60 -44.47
C VAL A 115 0.48 72.32 -44.19
N GLU A 116 -0.44 72.63 -45.11
CA GLU A 116 -1.88 72.47 -44.83
C GLU A 116 -2.31 71.01 -44.76
N ALA A 117 -1.80 70.17 -45.66
CA ALA A 117 -2.08 68.74 -45.64
C ALA A 117 -1.56 68.07 -44.37
N ILE A 118 -0.41 68.53 -43.84
CA ILE A 118 0.16 68.06 -42.58
C ILE A 118 -0.71 68.48 -41.40
N VAL A 119 -1.13 69.75 -41.35
CA VAL A 119 -1.98 70.27 -40.27
C VAL A 119 -3.30 69.52 -40.20
N ALA A 120 -4.00 69.31 -41.33
CA ALA A 120 -5.26 68.58 -41.36
C ALA A 120 -5.13 67.13 -40.87
N GLN A 121 -4.04 66.42 -41.24
CA GLN A 121 -3.78 65.08 -40.71
C GLN A 121 -3.44 65.08 -39.22
N LEU A 122 -2.74 66.10 -38.72
CA LEU A 122 -2.43 66.24 -37.30
C LEU A 122 -3.69 66.49 -36.47
N GLU A 123 -4.65 67.29 -36.96
CA GLU A 123 -5.92 67.54 -36.28
C GLU A 123 -6.77 66.28 -36.16
N ILE A 124 -6.86 65.46 -37.22
CA ILE A 124 -7.57 64.17 -37.17
C ILE A 124 -6.91 63.24 -36.15
N ARG A 125 -5.57 63.12 -36.16
CA ARG A 125 -4.85 62.31 -35.17
C ARG A 125 -5.03 62.83 -33.75
N TYR A 126 -5.07 64.15 -33.56
CA TYR A 126 -5.30 64.76 -32.25
C TYR A 126 -6.70 64.41 -31.74
N ALA A 127 -7.73 64.54 -32.58
CA ALA A 127 -9.10 64.20 -32.23
C ALA A 127 -9.28 62.70 -31.90
N GLN A 128 -8.64 61.80 -32.66
CA GLN A 128 -8.63 60.37 -32.36
C GLN A 128 -7.95 60.07 -31.01
N ARG A 129 -6.78 60.68 -30.77
CA ARG A 129 -6.06 60.53 -29.51
C ARG A 129 -6.86 61.06 -28.32
N GLU A 130 -7.59 62.16 -28.49
CA GLU A 130 -8.46 62.70 -27.46
C GLU A 130 -9.64 61.75 -27.14
N ALA A 131 -10.22 61.12 -28.16
CA ALA A 131 -11.28 60.11 -27.98
C ALA A 131 -10.77 58.86 -27.24
N ASP A 132 -9.60 58.33 -27.61
CA ASP A 132 -8.97 57.20 -26.92
C ASP A 132 -8.68 57.52 -25.44
N HIS A 133 -8.22 58.75 -25.17
CA HIS A 133 -8.00 59.21 -23.79
C HIS A 133 -9.31 59.30 -22.99
N ARG A 134 -10.42 59.73 -23.60
CA ARG A 134 -11.75 59.73 -22.94
C ARG A 134 -12.25 58.32 -22.65
N GLN A 135 -12.15 57.41 -23.61
CA GLN A 135 -12.53 56.00 -23.41
C GLN A 135 -11.73 55.37 -22.26
N THR A 136 -10.41 55.60 -22.22
CA THR A 136 -9.54 55.11 -21.14
C THR A 136 -9.97 55.67 -19.77
N ILE A 137 -10.36 56.95 -19.71
CA ILE A 137 -10.84 57.58 -18.48
C ILE A 137 -12.16 56.97 -18.03
N ASP A 138 -13.07 56.68 -18.95
CA ASP A 138 -14.38 56.11 -18.64
C ASP A 138 -14.27 54.64 -18.21
N ASP A 139 -13.38 53.86 -18.82
CA ASP A 139 -13.06 52.50 -18.39
C ASP A 139 -12.48 52.48 -16.96
N LEU A 140 -11.52 53.38 -16.66
CA LEU A 140 -10.96 53.52 -15.31
C LEU A 140 -11.99 53.98 -14.28
N ARG A 141 -12.96 54.80 -14.68
CA ARG A 141 -14.08 55.20 -13.80
C ARG A 141 -15.00 54.02 -13.51
N ALA A 142 -15.35 53.24 -14.53
CA ALA A 142 -16.17 52.05 -14.38
C ALA A 142 -15.51 51.01 -13.46
N GLU A 143 -14.20 50.79 -13.63
CA GLU A 143 -13.41 49.92 -12.76
C GLU A 143 -13.39 50.44 -11.32
N ARG A 144 -13.10 51.73 -11.11
CA ARG A 144 -13.14 52.36 -9.78
C ARG A 144 -14.50 52.22 -9.12
N ASP A 145 -15.59 52.43 -9.86
CA ASP A 145 -16.94 52.38 -9.32
C ASP A 145 -17.34 50.94 -8.96
N SER A 146 -16.88 49.94 -9.74
CA SER A 146 -16.99 48.51 -9.38
C SER A 146 -16.23 48.18 -8.09
N TRP A 147 -14.98 48.63 -7.96
CA TRP A 147 -14.18 48.46 -6.74
C TRP A 147 -14.82 49.11 -5.52
N ARG A 148 -15.40 50.30 -5.67
CA ARG A 148 -16.10 51.03 -4.60
C ARG A 148 -17.32 50.27 -4.10
N GLU A 149 -18.08 49.66 -5.00
CA GLU A 149 -19.26 48.90 -4.61
C GLU A 149 -18.87 47.62 -3.86
N GLN A 150 -17.87 46.88 -4.35
CA GLN A 150 -17.33 45.71 -3.66
C GLN A 150 -16.77 46.05 -2.27
N ALA A 151 -16.06 47.18 -2.16
CA ALA A 151 -15.54 47.65 -0.87
C ALA A 151 -16.66 48.04 0.10
N ARG A 152 -17.72 48.69 -0.39
CA ARG A 152 -18.90 49.05 0.41
C ARG A 152 -19.62 47.81 0.92
N GLU A 153 -19.84 46.80 0.07
CA GLU A 153 -20.47 45.54 0.47
C GLU A 153 -19.65 44.82 1.54
N ALA A 154 -18.33 44.68 1.34
CA ALA A 154 -17.44 44.03 2.29
C ALA A 154 -17.40 44.74 3.66
N VAL A 155 -17.24 46.07 3.66
CA VAL A 155 -17.23 46.87 4.91
C VAL A 155 -18.60 46.84 5.60
N GLY A 156 -19.69 46.89 4.83
CA GLY A 156 -21.06 46.75 5.36
C GLY A 156 -21.28 45.42 6.06
N ALA A 157 -20.85 44.31 5.44
CA ALA A 157 -20.94 42.98 6.04
C ALA A 157 -20.11 42.86 7.34
N LEU A 158 -18.90 43.43 7.37
CA LEU A 158 -18.06 43.46 8.58
C LEU A 158 -18.70 44.29 9.70
N ALA A 159 -19.28 45.45 9.37
CA ALA A 159 -19.98 46.31 10.32
C ALA A 159 -21.24 45.64 10.91
N GLU A 160 -22.01 44.91 10.10
CA GLU A 160 -23.13 44.11 10.63
C GLU A 160 -22.65 42.97 11.53
N ARG A 161 -21.57 42.26 11.17
CA ARG A 161 -21.00 41.21 12.02
C ARG A 161 -20.50 41.75 13.36
N ALA A 162 -19.96 42.97 13.39
CA ALA A 162 -19.46 43.62 14.60
C ALA A 162 -20.57 43.94 15.62
N LYS A 163 -21.83 44.04 15.19
CA LYS A 163 -22.98 44.28 16.09
C LYS A 163 -23.43 43.05 16.86
N ALA A 164 -22.92 41.88 16.51
CA ALA A 164 -23.32 40.63 17.16
C ALA A 164 -22.72 40.55 18.59
N PRO A 165 -23.44 39.97 19.58
CA PRO A 165 -22.99 39.91 20.96
C PRO A 165 -21.68 39.14 21.19
N ASP A 166 -21.32 38.26 20.25
CA ASP A 166 -20.14 37.40 20.26
C ASP A 166 -19.02 37.92 19.33
N ALA A 167 -19.16 39.13 18.79
CA ALA A 167 -18.19 39.67 17.84
C ALA A 167 -16.80 39.83 18.50
N PRO A 168 -15.72 39.35 17.86
CA PRO A 168 -14.39 39.52 18.41
C PRO A 168 -14.00 41.01 18.41
N PRO A 169 -13.40 41.55 19.49
CA PRO A 169 -13.04 42.98 19.59
C PRO A 169 -12.04 43.42 18.51
N GLN A 170 -11.27 42.50 17.95
CA GLN A 170 -10.39 42.72 16.79
C GLN A 170 -11.16 43.17 15.53
N LEU A 171 -12.45 42.84 15.42
CA LEU A 171 -13.29 43.21 14.28
C LEU A 171 -13.62 44.71 14.28
N GLU A 172 -13.89 45.28 15.45
CA GLU A 172 -14.07 46.74 15.60
C GLU A 172 -12.76 47.49 15.33
N GLN A 173 -11.62 46.93 15.77
CA GLN A 173 -10.29 47.49 15.46
C GLN A 173 -10.00 47.46 13.96
N ALA A 174 -10.34 46.37 13.26
CA ALA A 174 -10.19 46.28 11.81
C ALA A 174 -11.07 47.30 11.08
N LEU A 175 -12.30 47.56 11.55
CA LEU A 175 -13.18 48.59 10.99
C LEU A 175 -12.64 50.01 11.21
N ALA A 176 -12.09 50.29 12.39
CA ALA A 176 -11.43 51.57 12.69
C ALA A 176 -10.21 51.79 11.79
N GLN A 177 -9.35 50.78 11.63
CA GLN A 177 -8.20 50.82 10.72
C GLN A 177 -8.61 51.01 9.25
N LEU A 178 -9.71 50.40 8.80
CA LEU A 178 -10.26 50.64 7.46
C LEU A 178 -10.75 52.08 7.30
N ALA A 179 -11.33 52.69 8.33
CA ALA A 179 -11.76 54.09 8.31
C ALA A 179 -10.57 55.06 8.22
N GLU A 180 -9.42 54.68 8.78
CA GLU A 180 -8.17 55.45 8.73
C GLU A 180 -7.33 55.18 7.46
N GLY A 181 -7.77 54.25 6.59
CA GLY A 181 -7.08 53.88 5.35
C GLY A 181 -5.96 52.85 5.55
N GLU A 182 -5.78 52.30 6.75
CA GLU A 182 -4.75 51.32 7.12
C GLU A 182 -5.12 49.89 6.69
N THR A 183 -5.27 49.67 5.38
CA THR A 183 -5.76 48.39 4.83
C THR A 183 -4.86 47.18 5.14
N GLY A 184 -3.56 47.38 5.38
CA GLY A 184 -2.63 46.31 5.74
C GLY A 184 -2.89 45.75 7.15
N ALA A 185 -3.10 46.63 8.12
CA ALA A 185 -3.37 46.26 9.51
C ALA A 185 -4.74 45.57 9.65
N ALA A 186 -5.77 46.11 9.00
CA ALA A 186 -7.10 45.52 8.99
C ALA A 186 -7.12 44.10 8.38
N LYS A 187 -6.38 43.88 7.29
CA LYS A 187 -6.25 42.54 6.67
C LYS A 187 -5.56 41.54 7.60
N ALA A 188 -4.55 41.97 8.36
CA ALA A 188 -3.88 41.11 9.33
C ALA A 188 -4.82 40.69 10.47
N GLN A 189 -5.60 41.63 11.02
CA GLN A 189 -6.60 41.35 12.06
C GLN A 189 -7.69 40.37 11.57
N LEU A 190 -8.23 40.60 10.36
CA LEU A 190 -9.24 39.72 9.77
C LEU A 190 -8.70 38.31 9.48
N ARG A 191 -7.45 38.19 9.04
CA ARG A 191 -6.77 36.90 8.86
C ARG A 191 -6.64 36.16 10.19
N GLU A 192 -6.20 36.84 11.24
CA GLU A 192 -6.07 36.23 12.57
C GLU A 192 -7.41 35.76 13.13
N ILE A 193 -8.49 36.54 12.96
CA ILE A 193 -9.86 36.13 13.33
C ILE A 193 -10.26 34.86 12.56
N ALA A 194 -10.03 34.83 11.24
CA ALA A 194 -10.37 33.69 10.40
C ALA A 194 -9.59 32.43 10.82
N GLU A 195 -8.28 32.54 11.02
CA GLU A 195 -7.41 31.45 11.46
C GLU A 195 -7.82 30.93 12.85
N ARG A 196 -8.13 31.82 13.80
CA ARG A 196 -8.64 31.42 15.13
C ARG A 196 -9.96 30.66 15.04
N HIS A 197 -10.91 31.13 14.23
CA HIS A 197 -12.18 30.42 14.04
C HIS A 197 -12.01 29.09 13.30
N GLU A 198 -11.07 29.00 12.35
CA GLU A 198 -10.74 27.75 11.69
C GLU A 198 -10.10 26.76 12.66
N HIS A 199 -9.14 27.19 13.47
CA HIS A 199 -8.54 26.38 14.52
C HIS A 199 -9.55 25.93 15.58
N ALA A 200 -10.46 26.80 16.01
CA ALA A 200 -11.54 26.45 16.94
C ALA A 200 -12.45 25.38 16.35
N ARG A 201 -12.88 25.53 15.09
CA ARG A 201 -13.68 24.51 14.39
C ARG A 201 -12.94 23.20 14.21
N GLN A 202 -11.65 23.24 13.86
CA GLN A 202 -10.81 22.05 13.79
C GLN A 202 -10.68 21.38 15.16
N HIS A 203 -10.46 22.15 16.22
CA HIS A 203 -10.38 21.62 17.58
C HIS A 203 -11.70 20.95 18.01
N GLU A 204 -12.84 21.61 17.79
CA GLU A 204 -14.16 21.05 18.05
C GLU A 204 -14.41 19.77 17.23
N ALA A 205 -14.00 19.75 15.96
CA ALA A 205 -14.10 18.57 15.11
C ALA A 205 -13.26 17.40 15.65
N LYS A 206 -12.03 17.66 16.12
CA LYS A 206 -11.16 16.66 16.75
C LYS A 206 -11.74 16.12 18.05
N VAL A 207 -12.30 17.00 18.90
CA VAL A 207 -12.98 16.58 20.14
C VAL A 207 -14.20 15.72 19.83
N ALA A 208 -15.01 16.12 18.84
CA ALA A 208 -16.15 15.35 18.38
C ALA A 208 -15.72 13.99 17.79
N ALA A 209 -14.66 13.96 16.97
CA ALA A 209 -14.11 12.73 16.41
C ALA A 209 -13.67 11.76 17.51
N ALA A 210 -12.94 12.24 18.52
CA ALA A 210 -12.55 11.45 19.67
C ALA A 210 -13.77 10.90 20.43
N ALA A 211 -14.81 11.71 20.64
CA ALA A 211 -16.05 11.28 21.27
C ALA A 211 -16.73 10.16 20.47
N TYR A 212 -16.83 10.28 19.14
CA TYR A 212 -17.35 9.23 18.27
C TYR A 212 -16.49 7.97 18.28
N ARG A 213 -15.16 8.09 18.33
CA ARG A 213 -14.26 6.93 18.48
C ARG A 213 -14.52 6.20 19.80
N HIS A 214 -14.69 6.92 20.91
CA HIS A 214 -15.04 6.32 22.19
C HIS A 214 -16.43 5.67 22.19
N LEU A 215 -17.42 6.32 21.57
CA LEU A 215 -18.74 5.72 21.36
C LEU A 215 -18.64 4.43 20.55
N GLY A 216 -17.84 4.43 19.49
CA GLY A 216 -17.57 3.24 18.68
C GLY A 216 -16.90 2.13 19.48
N ALA A 217 -15.96 2.46 20.37
CA ALA A 217 -15.29 1.49 21.24
C ALA A 217 -16.24 0.84 22.26
N ILE A 218 -17.21 1.62 22.78
CA ILE A 218 -18.24 1.08 23.68
C ILE A 218 -19.17 0.17 22.89
N ALA A 219 -19.71 0.64 21.76
CA ALA A 219 -20.62 -0.12 20.91
C ALA A 219 -19.97 -1.38 20.31
N PHE A 220 -18.64 -1.40 20.15
CA PHE A 220 -17.91 -2.57 19.62
C PHE A 220 -18.16 -3.86 20.42
N LEU A 221 -18.57 -3.73 21.69
CA LEU A 221 -18.82 -4.84 22.59
C LEU A 221 -20.17 -5.53 22.36
N ASP A 222 -21.19 -4.80 21.90
CA ASP A 222 -22.58 -5.29 21.85
C ASP A 222 -23.36 -4.89 20.59
N ASP A 223 -23.00 -3.79 19.91
CA ASP A 223 -23.65 -3.30 18.69
C ASP A 223 -22.63 -2.95 17.59
N THR A 224 -22.39 -3.95 16.73
CA THR A 224 -21.51 -3.85 15.55
C THR A 224 -21.91 -2.71 14.60
N GLN A 225 -23.21 -2.47 14.38
CA GLN A 225 -23.67 -1.45 13.43
C GLN A 225 -23.45 -0.04 13.97
N GLN A 226 -23.77 0.16 15.25
CA GLN A 226 -23.52 1.43 15.91
C GLN A 226 -22.02 1.73 16.00
N ALA A 227 -21.20 0.71 16.29
CA ALA A 227 -19.75 0.86 16.29
C ALA A 227 -19.21 1.31 14.92
N LEU A 228 -19.69 0.70 13.85
CA LEU A 228 -19.28 1.04 12.48
C LEU A 228 -19.67 2.47 12.11
N ALA A 229 -20.91 2.88 12.43
CA ALA A 229 -21.38 4.23 12.19
C ALA A 229 -20.56 5.27 12.97
N ALA A 230 -20.25 4.98 14.24
CA ALA A 230 -19.48 5.86 15.09
C ALA A 230 -18.03 6.01 14.59
N TYR A 231 -17.35 4.91 14.23
CA TYR A 231 -15.99 4.98 13.70
C TYR A 231 -15.92 5.68 12.34
N ARG A 232 -16.86 5.43 11.42
CA ARG A 232 -16.94 6.17 10.15
C ARG A 232 -17.19 7.67 10.38
N ARG A 233 -17.98 8.04 11.39
CA ARG A 233 -18.19 9.44 11.75
C ARG A 233 -16.92 10.08 12.35
N ALA A 234 -16.18 9.34 13.17
CA ALA A 234 -14.93 9.80 13.74
C ALA A 234 -13.88 10.11 12.65
N THR A 235 -13.66 9.18 11.71
CA THR A 235 -12.70 9.37 10.60
C THR A 235 -13.14 10.45 9.61
N ALA A 236 -14.45 10.69 9.45
CA ALA A 236 -14.96 11.79 8.63
C ALA A 236 -14.76 13.18 9.29
N LEU A 237 -14.82 13.26 10.62
CA LEU A 237 -14.62 14.51 11.36
C LEU A 237 -13.15 14.87 11.53
N ASP A 238 -12.29 13.87 11.77
CA ASP A 238 -10.84 14.03 11.75
C ASP A 238 -10.19 12.93 10.88
N PRO A 239 -9.98 13.20 9.59
CA PRO A 239 -9.32 12.26 8.67
C PRO A 239 -7.85 11.99 9.01
N THR A 240 -7.24 12.76 9.91
CA THR A 240 -5.85 12.61 10.33
C THR A 240 -5.68 11.75 11.59
N ASP A 241 -6.78 11.39 12.26
CA ASP A 241 -6.74 10.55 13.47
C ASP A 241 -6.48 9.08 13.13
N MET A 242 -5.20 8.71 13.15
CA MET A 242 -4.74 7.33 12.92
C MET A 242 -5.44 6.31 13.84
N ALA A 243 -5.75 6.67 15.09
CA ALA A 243 -6.38 5.73 16.01
C ALA A 243 -7.85 5.45 15.63
N SER A 244 -8.59 6.44 15.11
CA SER A 244 -9.94 6.22 14.58
C SER A 244 -9.91 5.30 13.35
N TRP A 245 -8.99 5.53 12.42
CA TRP A 245 -8.81 4.67 11.25
C TRP A 245 -8.43 3.25 11.64
N ASN A 246 -7.54 3.10 12.63
CA ASN A 246 -7.13 1.78 13.09
C ASN A 246 -8.33 1.02 13.70
N GLN A 247 -9.13 1.65 14.56
CA GLN A 247 -10.31 1.00 15.14
C GLN A 247 -11.38 0.67 14.09
N LEU A 248 -11.56 1.53 13.09
CA LEU A 248 -12.41 1.25 11.95
C LEU A 248 -11.93 -0.01 11.20
N GLY A 249 -10.63 -0.09 10.89
CA GLY A 249 -10.02 -1.26 10.25
C GLY A 249 -10.20 -2.55 11.06
N HIS A 250 -10.04 -2.50 12.39
CA HIS A 250 -10.26 -3.65 13.27
C HIS A 250 -11.70 -4.16 13.21
N LEU A 251 -12.68 -3.25 13.20
CA LEU A 251 -14.09 -3.62 13.10
C LEU A 251 -14.44 -4.17 11.72
N LEU A 252 -13.96 -3.54 10.65
CA LEU A 252 -14.17 -3.98 9.27
C LEU A 252 -13.60 -5.38 9.04
N HIS A 253 -12.39 -5.65 9.55
CA HIS A 253 -11.79 -6.98 9.54
C HIS A 253 -12.67 -8.01 10.27
N ARG A 254 -13.16 -7.66 11.47
CA ARG A 254 -14.04 -8.54 12.28
C ARG A 254 -15.33 -8.91 11.56
N ILE A 255 -15.92 -8.00 10.80
CA ILE A 255 -17.17 -8.27 10.05
C ILE A 255 -16.92 -8.88 8.66
N GLY A 256 -15.66 -9.03 8.26
CA GLY A 256 -15.28 -9.64 6.98
C GLY A 256 -15.24 -8.67 5.79
N GLU A 257 -15.37 -7.37 6.03
CA GLU A 257 -15.22 -6.32 5.01
C GLU A 257 -13.72 -6.03 4.80
N LEU A 258 -13.01 -6.99 4.22
CA LEU A 258 -11.55 -7.01 4.17
C LEU A 258 -10.97 -5.88 3.29
N ASP A 259 -11.66 -5.48 2.22
CA ASP A 259 -11.24 -4.40 1.32
C ASP A 259 -11.28 -3.03 2.01
N ASP A 260 -12.39 -2.75 2.71
CA ASP A 260 -12.51 -1.54 3.51
C ASP A 260 -11.51 -1.55 4.69
N ALA A 261 -11.25 -2.71 5.30
CA ALA A 261 -10.27 -2.85 6.37
C ALA A 261 -8.85 -2.53 5.88
N GLU A 262 -8.48 -3.06 4.71
CA GLU A 262 -7.22 -2.74 4.05
C GLU A 262 -7.11 -1.23 3.78
N ALA A 263 -8.14 -0.61 3.21
CA ALA A 263 -8.15 0.83 2.93
C ALA A 263 -7.97 1.66 4.21
N ALA A 264 -8.63 1.28 5.31
CA ALA A 264 -8.46 1.94 6.60
C ALA A 264 -7.02 1.82 7.11
N TYR A 265 -6.38 0.66 7.02
CA TYR A 265 -4.99 0.48 7.45
C TYR A 265 -3.97 1.14 6.51
N GLN A 266 -4.22 1.19 5.21
CA GLN A 266 -3.40 1.96 4.26
C GLN A 266 -3.47 3.47 4.56
N GLN A 267 -4.62 3.96 5.02
CA GLN A 267 -4.73 5.34 5.49
C GLN A 267 -3.89 5.58 6.76
N VAL A 268 -3.89 4.64 7.71
CA VAL A 268 -2.98 4.70 8.88
C VAL A 268 -1.52 4.69 8.42
N GLU A 269 -1.15 3.82 7.47
CA GLU A 269 0.21 3.76 6.91
C GLU A 269 0.64 5.10 6.31
N SER A 270 -0.21 5.70 5.47
CA SER A 270 0.05 6.99 4.82
C SER A 270 0.23 8.12 5.84
N LEU A 271 -0.67 8.22 6.82
CA LEU A 271 -0.59 9.22 7.89
C LEU A 271 0.66 9.02 8.76
N ALA A 272 0.98 7.78 9.10
CA ALA A 272 2.17 7.45 9.88
C ALA A 272 3.45 7.86 9.15
N ARG A 273 3.53 7.65 7.83
CA ARG A 273 4.66 8.12 7.01
C ARG A 273 4.76 9.65 7.00
N GLN A 274 3.63 10.34 6.82
CA GLN A 274 3.61 11.81 6.80
C GLN A 274 4.04 12.40 8.16
N ALA A 275 3.64 11.77 9.26
CA ALA A 275 4.02 12.19 10.61
C ALA A 275 5.42 11.68 11.03
N ASN A 276 6.06 10.85 10.20
CA ASN A 276 7.28 10.10 10.53
C ASN A 276 7.15 9.26 11.82
N ASP A 277 5.95 8.74 12.09
CA ASP A 277 5.63 7.89 13.24
C ASP A 277 5.92 6.43 12.90
N GLN A 278 7.11 5.97 13.28
CA GLN A 278 7.56 4.59 13.02
C GLN A 278 6.76 3.54 13.81
N VAL A 279 6.19 3.91 14.97
CA VAL A 279 5.39 3.00 15.80
C VAL A 279 4.04 2.76 15.14
N ALA A 280 3.37 3.82 14.70
CA ALA A 280 2.11 3.72 13.95
C ALA A 280 2.31 3.00 12.61
N LEU A 281 3.44 3.22 11.94
CA LEU A 281 3.77 2.57 10.68
C LEU A 281 3.97 1.05 10.85
N ALA A 282 4.65 0.62 11.93
CA ALA A 282 4.78 -0.80 12.26
C ALA A 282 3.40 -1.45 12.49
N ALA A 283 2.56 -0.80 13.32
CA ALA A 283 1.21 -1.27 13.59
C ALA A 283 0.35 -1.40 12.32
N ALA A 284 0.45 -0.42 11.40
CA ALA A 284 -0.26 -0.46 10.13
C ALA A 284 0.15 -1.67 9.28
N TYR A 285 1.46 -1.95 9.17
CA TYR A 285 1.92 -3.14 8.47
C TYR A 285 1.48 -4.44 9.14
N GLY A 286 1.59 -4.54 10.47
CA GLY A 286 1.11 -5.72 11.19
C GLY A 286 -0.37 -5.99 10.91
N ASN A 287 -1.19 -4.95 10.91
CA ASN A 287 -2.62 -5.02 10.62
C ASN A 287 -2.94 -5.36 9.16
N LEU A 288 -2.22 -4.78 8.20
CA LEU A 288 -2.31 -5.18 6.78
C LEU A 288 -1.93 -6.66 6.59
N GLY A 289 -0.90 -7.14 7.31
CA GLY A 289 -0.51 -8.54 7.31
C GLY A 289 -1.66 -9.47 7.73
N ILE A 290 -2.43 -9.08 8.74
CA ILE A 290 -3.62 -9.83 9.20
C ILE A 290 -4.69 -9.89 8.11
N VAL A 291 -4.93 -8.77 7.39
CA VAL A 291 -5.91 -8.72 6.30
C VAL A 291 -5.50 -9.66 5.16
N TYR A 292 -4.26 -9.57 4.68
CA TYR A 292 -3.75 -10.45 3.62
C TYR A 292 -3.76 -11.92 4.03
N GLN A 293 -3.38 -12.22 5.28
CA GLN A 293 -3.46 -13.58 5.81
C GLN A 293 -4.90 -14.10 5.81
N THR A 294 -5.87 -13.26 6.15
CA THR A 294 -7.29 -13.64 6.18
C THR A 294 -7.84 -13.92 4.77
N ARG A 295 -7.38 -13.19 3.75
CA ARG A 295 -7.70 -13.47 2.34
C ARG A 295 -7.01 -14.71 1.79
N GLY A 296 -5.93 -15.16 2.42
CA GLY A 296 -5.08 -16.25 1.93
C GLY A 296 -3.90 -15.77 1.06
N ASP A 297 -3.67 -14.46 0.98
CA ASP A 297 -2.54 -13.85 0.27
C ASP A 297 -1.26 -13.93 1.12
N LEU A 298 -0.78 -15.17 1.34
CA LEU A 298 0.28 -15.47 2.31
C LEU A 298 1.60 -14.74 2.02
N ASP A 299 1.91 -14.48 0.74
CA ASP A 299 3.11 -13.74 0.32
C ASP A 299 3.06 -12.27 0.75
N GLN A 300 1.91 -11.62 0.57
CA GLN A 300 1.71 -10.24 1.02
C GLN A 300 1.65 -10.16 2.54
N ALA A 301 1.01 -11.13 3.20
CA ALA A 301 0.99 -11.23 4.65
C ALA A 301 2.41 -11.31 5.23
N GLU A 302 3.24 -12.22 4.70
CA GLU A 302 4.64 -12.33 5.10
C GLU A 302 5.43 -11.03 4.86
N ALA A 303 5.24 -10.40 3.69
CA ALA A 303 5.92 -9.15 3.37
C ALA A 303 5.57 -8.03 4.36
N MET A 304 4.29 -7.90 4.73
CA MET A 304 3.84 -6.90 5.70
C MET A 304 4.37 -7.20 7.11
N TYR A 305 4.27 -8.44 7.59
CA TYR A 305 4.82 -8.81 8.90
C TYR A 305 6.33 -8.62 8.98
N LYS A 306 7.08 -8.88 7.90
CA LYS A 306 8.53 -8.60 7.85
C LYS A 306 8.85 -7.10 7.92
N LYS A 307 8.05 -6.25 7.27
CA LYS A 307 8.19 -4.79 7.37
C LYS A 307 7.89 -4.30 8.79
N SER A 308 6.82 -4.79 9.41
CA SER A 308 6.50 -4.51 10.82
C SER A 308 7.65 -4.94 11.74
N LEU A 309 8.11 -6.18 11.60
CA LEU A 309 9.16 -6.75 12.43
C LEU A 309 10.46 -5.95 12.35
N ALA A 310 10.87 -5.53 11.14
CA ALA A 310 12.07 -4.71 10.96
C ALA A 310 11.98 -3.37 11.70
N LEU A 311 10.79 -2.75 11.71
CA LEU A 311 10.55 -1.51 12.46
C LEU A 311 10.53 -1.77 13.97
N GLU A 312 9.84 -2.81 14.45
CA GLU A 312 9.79 -3.15 15.87
C GLU A 312 11.18 -3.52 16.41
N GLU A 313 12.02 -4.19 15.61
CA GLU A 313 13.42 -4.48 15.91
C GLU A 313 14.26 -3.19 16.01
N ALA A 314 14.13 -2.28 15.04
CA ALA A 314 14.82 -0.99 15.06
C ALA A 314 14.41 -0.11 16.26
N LEU A 315 13.15 -0.22 16.69
CA LEU A 315 12.59 0.48 17.85
C LEU A 315 12.85 -0.23 19.19
N GLY A 316 13.38 -1.47 19.17
CA GLY A 316 13.59 -2.29 20.36
C GLY A 316 12.30 -2.74 21.06
N ARG A 317 11.16 -2.74 20.35
CA ARG A 317 9.84 -2.99 20.89
C ARG A 317 9.50 -4.48 20.88
N LYS A 318 9.97 -5.16 21.92
CA LYS A 318 9.84 -6.62 22.08
C LYS A 318 8.43 -7.19 21.93
N ALA A 319 7.40 -6.49 22.43
CA ALA A 319 6.02 -6.96 22.31
C ALA A 319 5.56 -7.04 20.85
N GLY A 320 5.88 -6.03 20.03
CA GLY A 320 5.59 -6.04 18.59
C GLY A 320 6.36 -7.13 17.86
N MET A 321 7.66 -7.27 18.15
CA MET A 321 8.49 -8.35 17.60
C MET A 321 7.89 -9.74 17.87
N ALA A 322 7.45 -10.01 19.10
CA ALA A 322 6.84 -11.29 19.47
C ALA A 322 5.51 -11.54 18.75
N SER A 323 4.71 -10.49 18.54
CA SER A 323 3.49 -10.55 17.75
C SER A 323 3.79 -10.90 16.28
N ASP A 324 4.75 -10.20 15.66
CA ASP A 324 5.12 -10.43 14.26
C ASP A 324 5.74 -11.81 14.03
N TYR A 325 6.62 -12.27 14.93
CA TYR A 325 7.12 -13.66 14.89
C TYR A 325 5.97 -14.67 15.04
N GLY A 326 5.02 -14.43 15.95
CA GLY A 326 3.84 -15.30 16.10
C GLY A 326 3.01 -15.39 14.82
N ASN A 327 2.77 -14.25 14.17
CA ASN A 327 1.99 -14.16 12.94
C ASN A 327 2.71 -14.79 11.74
N LEU A 328 4.02 -14.53 11.57
CA LEU A 328 4.86 -15.19 10.58
C LEU A 328 4.86 -16.72 10.76
N GLY A 329 4.89 -17.19 12.01
CA GLY A 329 4.78 -18.62 12.32
C GLY A 329 3.49 -19.23 11.77
N ILE A 330 2.36 -18.53 11.90
CA ILE A 330 1.08 -18.96 11.33
C ILE A 330 1.12 -18.97 9.80
N VAL A 331 1.75 -17.98 9.16
CA VAL A 331 1.92 -17.95 7.70
C VAL A 331 2.73 -19.16 7.21
N TYR A 332 3.88 -19.45 7.83
CA TYR A 332 4.70 -20.61 7.48
C TYR A 332 3.96 -21.93 7.73
N GLN A 333 3.22 -22.03 8.83
CA GLN A 333 2.39 -23.20 9.12
C GLN A 333 1.32 -23.40 8.05
N THR A 334 0.67 -22.33 7.58
CA THR A 334 -0.38 -22.40 6.56
C THR A 334 0.19 -22.85 5.20
N ARG A 335 1.43 -22.48 4.87
CA ARG A 335 2.14 -22.99 3.68
C ARG A 335 2.67 -24.42 3.82
N GLY A 336 2.64 -24.99 5.03
CA GLY A 336 3.23 -26.30 5.31
C GLY A 336 4.75 -26.26 5.57
N ASP A 337 5.37 -25.08 5.65
CA ASP A 337 6.76 -24.96 6.11
C ASP A 337 6.81 -25.05 7.64
N LEU A 338 6.62 -26.26 8.13
CA LEU A 338 6.57 -26.54 9.56
C LEU A 338 7.92 -26.25 10.23
N GLY A 339 9.04 -26.38 9.49
CA GLY A 339 10.40 -26.09 9.95
C GLY A 339 10.56 -24.63 10.36
N GLN A 340 10.25 -23.75 9.43
CA GLN A 340 10.32 -22.31 9.66
C GLN A 340 9.24 -21.85 10.65
N ALA A 341 8.05 -22.43 10.62
CA ALA A 341 6.99 -22.15 11.59
C ALA A 341 7.44 -22.42 13.03
N GLU A 342 8.06 -23.57 13.29
CA GLU A 342 8.56 -23.92 14.63
C GLU A 342 9.60 -22.92 15.13
N VAL A 343 10.62 -22.61 14.32
CA VAL A 343 11.66 -21.65 14.68
C VAL A 343 11.06 -20.29 15.01
N THR A 344 10.10 -19.85 14.21
CA THR A 344 9.48 -18.53 14.35
C THR A 344 8.59 -18.46 15.60
N HIS A 345 7.81 -19.50 15.89
CA HIS A 345 7.04 -19.59 17.14
C HIS A 345 7.93 -19.68 18.38
N LYS A 346 9.07 -20.38 18.31
CA LYS A 346 10.06 -20.40 19.41
C LYS A 346 10.64 -19.01 19.68
N LYS A 347 11.00 -18.25 18.65
CA LYS A 347 11.43 -16.85 18.82
C LYS A 347 10.37 -15.99 19.51
N ALA A 348 9.10 -16.11 19.11
CA ALA A 348 8.01 -15.41 19.77
C ALA A 348 7.87 -15.82 21.24
N LEU A 349 7.97 -17.13 21.52
CA LEU A 349 7.90 -17.68 22.88
C LEU A 349 9.03 -17.15 23.76
N ASP A 350 10.28 -17.18 23.30
CA ASP A 350 11.45 -16.69 24.03
C ASP A 350 11.28 -15.20 24.42
N ILE A 351 10.74 -14.39 23.50
CA ILE A 351 10.47 -12.98 23.79
C ILE A 351 9.34 -12.83 24.81
N TYR A 352 8.24 -13.58 24.67
CA TYR A 352 7.14 -13.53 25.64
C TYR A 352 7.56 -14.01 27.04
N GLU A 353 8.47 -14.98 27.14
CA GLU A 353 9.05 -15.43 28.41
C GLU A 353 9.84 -14.30 29.08
N VAL A 354 10.69 -13.59 28.32
CA VAL A 354 11.43 -12.42 28.82
C VAL A 354 10.48 -11.29 29.26
N LEU A 355 9.36 -11.11 28.56
CA LEU A 355 8.34 -10.11 28.92
C LEU A 355 7.43 -10.55 30.07
N GLY A 356 7.47 -11.82 30.50
CA GLY A 356 6.50 -12.39 31.43
C GLY A 356 5.06 -12.42 30.88
N HIS A 357 4.88 -12.36 29.57
CA HIS A 357 3.58 -12.24 28.91
C HIS A 357 2.95 -13.64 28.73
N LYS A 358 2.35 -14.14 29.82
CA LYS A 358 1.81 -15.50 29.95
C LYS A 358 0.82 -15.89 28.85
N GLU A 359 -0.10 -14.99 28.48
CA GLU A 359 -1.06 -15.26 27.40
C GLU A 359 -0.36 -15.54 26.07
N GLY A 360 0.67 -14.76 25.75
CA GLY A 360 1.48 -14.95 24.54
C GLY A 360 2.17 -16.31 24.56
N MET A 361 2.74 -16.70 25.70
CA MET A 361 3.36 -18.01 25.88
C MET A 361 2.37 -19.16 25.65
N ALA A 362 1.19 -19.11 26.27
CA ALA A 362 0.14 -20.13 26.10
C ALA A 362 -0.26 -20.30 24.62
N ASN A 363 -0.42 -19.17 23.91
CA ASN A 363 -0.72 -19.18 22.49
C ASN A 363 0.41 -19.83 21.66
N GLN A 364 1.69 -19.52 21.93
CA GLN A 364 2.81 -20.13 21.22
C GLN A 364 2.95 -21.63 21.53
N TYR A 365 2.76 -22.04 22.77
CA TYR A 365 2.69 -23.47 23.13
C TYR A 365 1.56 -24.19 22.37
N GLY A 366 0.40 -23.54 22.22
CA GLY A 366 -0.69 -24.04 21.37
C GLY A 366 -0.28 -24.26 19.92
N ASN A 367 0.44 -23.30 19.32
CA ASN A 367 0.88 -23.38 17.92
C ASN A 367 2.01 -24.41 17.73
N LEU A 368 2.97 -24.49 18.65
CA LEU A 368 4.00 -25.53 18.64
C LEU A 368 3.40 -26.93 18.78
N GLY A 369 2.42 -27.09 19.66
CA GLY A 369 1.70 -28.37 19.80
C GLY A 369 1.01 -28.81 18.52
N LEU A 370 0.43 -27.87 17.78
CA LEU A 370 -0.15 -28.12 16.46
C LEU A 370 0.91 -28.57 15.44
N ILE A 371 2.07 -27.91 15.40
CA ILE A 371 3.17 -28.26 14.49
C ILE A 371 3.70 -29.66 14.78
N TYR A 372 3.98 -29.98 16.05
CA TYR A 372 4.46 -31.31 16.43
C TYR A 372 3.43 -32.40 16.10
N ARG A 373 2.14 -32.12 16.30
CA ARG A 373 1.07 -33.05 15.91
C ARG A 373 1.05 -33.31 14.40
N ILE A 374 1.18 -32.26 13.57
CA ILE A 374 1.19 -32.42 12.10
C ILE A 374 2.39 -33.29 11.64
N ARG A 375 3.54 -33.17 12.32
CA ARG A 375 4.72 -34.01 12.05
C ARG A 375 4.64 -35.43 12.62
N GLY A 376 3.59 -35.74 13.41
CA GLY A 376 3.45 -37.02 14.09
C GLY A 376 4.25 -37.16 15.39
N ASP A 377 4.89 -36.09 15.88
CA ASP A 377 5.53 -36.08 17.20
C ASP A 377 4.48 -35.81 18.28
N LEU A 378 3.71 -36.85 18.60
CA LEU A 378 2.56 -36.76 19.50
C LEU A 378 2.97 -36.46 20.95
N ASP A 379 4.16 -36.87 21.37
CA ASP A 379 4.66 -36.65 22.74
C ASP A 379 5.03 -35.18 22.94
N GLN A 380 5.73 -34.56 21.99
CA GLN A 380 5.97 -33.12 22.03
C GLN A 380 4.67 -32.32 21.88
N ALA A 381 3.74 -32.76 21.02
CA ALA A 381 2.44 -32.12 20.89
C ALA A 381 1.66 -32.08 22.21
N GLU A 382 1.60 -33.22 22.91
CA GLU A 382 0.99 -33.34 24.23
C GLU A 382 1.67 -32.43 25.25
N ALA A 383 3.00 -32.44 25.31
CA ALA A 383 3.78 -31.62 26.23
C ALA A 383 3.50 -30.12 26.04
N MET A 384 3.50 -29.64 24.78
CA MET A 384 3.22 -28.23 24.48
C MET A 384 1.78 -27.86 24.85
N HIS A 385 0.79 -28.69 24.51
CA HIS A 385 -0.60 -28.38 24.87
C HIS A 385 -0.83 -28.42 26.39
N LYS A 386 -0.15 -29.28 27.15
CA LYS A 386 -0.20 -29.29 28.62
C LYS A 386 0.41 -28.03 29.22
N LYS A 387 1.55 -27.53 28.72
CA LYS A 387 2.14 -26.26 29.16
C LYS A 387 1.21 -25.08 28.93
N GLY A 388 0.63 -24.97 27.73
CA GLY A 388 -0.34 -23.90 27.45
C GLY A 388 -1.60 -24.00 28.32
N LEU A 389 -2.11 -25.21 28.53
CA LEU A 389 -3.25 -25.46 29.42
C LEU A 389 -2.98 -25.04 30.87
N GLU A 390 -1.78 -25.30 31.38
CA GLU A 390 -1.38 -24.90 32.74
C GLU A 390 -1.39 -23.37 32.89
N ILE A 391 -0.82 -22.66 31.91
CA ILE A 391 -0.82 -21.20 31.90
C ILE A 391 -2.25 -20.64 31.79
N ASP A 392 -3.07 -21.16 30.88
CA ASP A 392 -4.46 -20.69 30.75
C ASP A 392 -5.28 -21.00 32.00
N ARG A 393 -4.98 -22.09 32.72
CA ARG A 393 -5.60 -22.39 34.02
C ARG A 393 -5.18 -21.38 35.08
N GLU A 394 -3.89 -21.02 35.14
CA GLU A 394 -3.39 -19.98 36.04
C GLU A 394 -4.07 -18.62 35.77
N LEU A 395 -4.24 -18.26 34.50
CA LEU A 395 -4.88 -17.02 34.08
C LEU A 395 -6.42 -17.05 34.14
N GLY A 396 -7.03 -18.20 34.46
CA GLY A 396 -8.49 -18.37 34.42
C GLY A 396 -9.11 -18.28 33.01
N ARG A 397 -8.30 -18.43 31.95
CA ARG A 397 -8.69 -18.32 30.53
C ARG A 397 -9.40 -19.58 30.04
N LYS A 398 -10.66 -19.75 30.45
CA LYS A 398 -11.50 -20.91 30.10
C LYS A 398 -11.53 -21.22 28.60
N ALA A 399 -11.64 -20.20 27.74
CA ALA A 399 -11.65 -20.40 26.29
C ALA A 399 -10.36 -21.04 25.75
N GLY A 400 -9.21 -20.64 26.29
CA GLY A 400 -7.91 -21.23 25.95
C GLY A 400 -7.77 -22.65 26.47
N MET A 401 -8.22 -22.92 27.70
CA MET A 401 -8.30 -24.27 28.25
C MET A 401 -9.10 -25.23 27.36
N ALA A 402 -10.27 -24.78 26.85
CA ALA A 402 -11.09 -25.58 25.94
C ALA A 402 -10.36 -25.91 24.63
N LYS A 403 -9.58 -24.97 24.08
CA LYS A 403 -8.74 -25.19 22.90
C LYS A 403 -7.67 -26.25 23.17
N HIS A 404 -6.97 -26.16 24.31
CA HIS A 404 -5.95 -27.14 24.69
C HIS A 404 -6.53 -28.53 24.93
N TYR A 405 -7.64 -28.65 25.65
CA TYR A 405 -8.33 -29.93 25.82
C TYR A 405 -8.79 -30.52 24.48
N GLY A 406 -9.39 -29.72 23.60
CA GLY A 406 -9.80 -30.19 22.27
C GLY A 406 -8.62 -30.74 21.47
N ASN A 407 -7.47 -30.05 21.48
CA ASN A 407 -6.28 -30.53 20.78
C ASN A 407 -5.64 -31.76 21.43
N LEU A 408 -5.62 -31.84 22.77
CA LEU A 408 -5.18 -33.04 23.48
C LEU A 408 -6.08 -34.24 23.14
N GLY A 409 -7.39 -34.02 22.99
CA GLY A 409 -8.32 -35.05 22.54
C GLY A 409 -7.93 -35.63 21.18
N ILE A 410 -7.58 -34.77 20.22
CA ILE A 410 -7.07 -35.19 18.90
C ILE A 410 -5.75 -35.95 19.04
N VAL A 411 -4.81 -35.48 19.87
CA VAL A 411 -3.53 -36.17 20.10
C VAL A 411 -3.75 -37.60 20.61
N TYR A 412 -4.59 -37.76 21.64
CA TYR A 412 -4.94 -39.08 22.18
C TYR A 412 -5.69 -39.94 21.17
N GLN A 413 -6.57 -39.36 20.35
CA GLN A 413 -7.27 -40.08 19.29
C GLN A 413 -6.28 -40.65 18.26
N ILE A 414 -5.31 -39.87 17.79
CA ILE A 414 -4.29 -40.33 16.82
C ILE A 414 -3.44 -41.45 17.43
N ARG A 415 -3.14 -41.38 18.74
CA ARG A 415 -2.40 -42.42 19.46
C ARG A 415 -3.22 -43.70 19.69
N GLY A 416 -4.54 -43.64 19.54
CA GLY A 416 -5.47 -44.75 19.81
C GLY A 416 -5.99 -44.80 21.26
N ASP A 417 -5.64 -43.82 22.10
CA ASP A 417 -6.09 -43.71 23.49
C ASP A 417 -7.51 -43.12 23.56
N LEU A 418 -8.50 -43.84 23.03
CA LEU A 418 -9.86 -43.33 22.81
C LEU A 418 -10.56 -42.84 24.09
N ASP A 419 -10.29 -43.47 25.24
CA ASP A 419 -10.88 -43.05 26.52
C ASP A 419 -10.33 -41.70 27.00
N GLN A 420 -9.03 -41.46 26.81
CA GLN A 420 -8.43 -40.16 27.11
C GLN A 420 -8.91 -39.11 26.10
N ALA A 421 -9.05 -39.47 24.82
CA ALA A 421 -9.59 -38.59 23.79
C ALA A 421 -11.00 -38.12 24.17
N GLU A 422 -11.88 -39.05 24.51
CA GLU A 422 -13.25 -38.78 24.97
C GLU A 422 -13.27 -37.86 26.19
N ALA A 423 -12.44 -38.16 27.21
CA ALA A 423 -12.36 -37.36 28.43
C ALA A 423 -11.91 -35.91 28.15
N MET A 424 -10.95 -35.71 27.24
CA MET A 424 -10.49 -34.37 26.88
C MET A 424 -11.55 -33.61 26.07
N HIS A 425 -12.21 -34.26 25.11
CA HIS A 425 -13.29 -33.62 24.35
C HIS A 425 -14.49 -33.25 25.22
N LYS A 426 -14.86 -34.08 26.20
CA LYS A 426 -15.90 -33.75 27.18
C LYS A 426 -15.52 -32.52 28.03
N LYS A 427 -14.29 -32.45 28.54
CA LYS A 427 -13.80 -31.25 29.26
C LYS A 427 -13.86 -29.98 28.40
N ALA A 428 -13.48 -30.08 27.11
CA ALA A 428 -13.59 -28.96 26.19
C ALA A 428 -15.06 -28.58 25.92
N LEU A 429 -15.95 -29.57 25.83
CA LEU A 429 -17.39 -29.36 25.62
C LEU A 429 -18.02 -28.65 26.82
N ASP A 430 -17.80 -29.14 28.04
CA ASP A 430 -18.34 -28.54 29.27
C ASP A 430 -17.96 -27.06 29.40
N ILE A 431 -16.72 -26.72 29.07
CA ILE A 431 -16.26 -25.34 29.08
C ILE A 431 -16.94 -24.51 27.99
N ASN A 432 -17.08 -25.04 26.76
CA ASN A 432 -17.76 -24.32 25.70
C ASN A 432 -19.25 -24.12 25.99
N GLU A 433 -19.91 -25.07 26.64
CA GLU A 433 -21.29 -24.96 27.11
C GLU A 433 -21.42 -23.86 28.17
N ALA A 434 -20.54 -23.87 29.19
CA ALA A 434 -20.51 -22.84 30.22
C ALA A 434 -20.24 -21.43 29.67
N LEU A 435 -19.51 -21.32 28.55
CA LEU A 435 -19.23 -20.05 27.87
C LEU A 435 -20.25 -19.70 26.77
N GLY A 436 -21.23 -20.56 26.49
CA GLY A 436 -22.18 -20.36 25.37
C GLY A 436 -21.53 -20.41 23.98
N ARG A 437 -20.33 -20.97 23.83
CA ARG A 437 -19.54 -21.00 22.58
C ARG A 437 -20.03 -22.10 21.64
N LYS A 438 -21.14 -21.84 20.94
CA LYS A 438 -21.81 -22.79 20.02
C LYS A 438 -20.87 -23.43 19.00
N ALA A 439 -20.03 -22.64 18.33
CA ALA A 439 -19.05 -23.16 17.38
C ALA A 439 -18.05 -24.14 18.02
N GLY A 440 -17.63 -23.88 19.26
CA GLY A 440 -16.77 -24.79 20.02
C GLY A 440 -17.48 -26.08 20.39
N MET A 441 -18.76 -26.00 20.80
CA MET A 441 -19.60 -27.17 21.08
C MET A 441 -19.75 -28.07 19.86
N ALA A 442 -20.07 -27.50 18.68
CA ALA A 442 -20.19 -28.25 17.43
C ALA A 442 -18.90 -29.03 17.13
N SER A 443 -17.74 -28.36 17.23
CA SER A 443 -16.44 -29.01 17.03
C SER A 443 -16.20 -30.18 18.00
N GLN A 444 -16.55 -30.04 19.29
CA GLN A 444 -16.35 -31.14 20.25
C GLN A 444 -17.35 -32.29 20.04
N TYR A 445 -18.60 -32.00 19.69
CA TYR A 445 -19.57 -33.04 19.31
C TYR A 445 -19.09 -33.80 18.07
N GLY A 446 -18.62 -33.11 17.02
CA GLY A 446 -18.04 -33.77 15.84
C GLY A 446 -16.86 -34.67 16.19
N ASN A 447 -15.94 -34.21 17.03
CA ASN A 447 -14.78 -35.00 17.46
C ASN A 447 -15.17 -36.21 18.34
N LEU A 448 -16.11 -36.05 19.27
CA LEU A 448 -16.67 -37.17 20.02
C LEU A 448 -17.32 -38.19 19.10
N GLY A 449 -18.01 -37.73 18.04
CA GLY A 449 -18.55 -38.59 17.01
C GLY A 449 -17.48 -39.46 16.35
N LEU A 450 -16.35 -38.86 15.97
CA LEU A 450 -15.21 -39.59 15.41
C LEU A 450 -14.60 -40.59 16.41
N VAL A 451 -14.49 -40.23 17.69
CA VAL A 451 -13.99 -41.13 18.74
C VAL A 451 -14.89 -42.36 18.87
N TYR A 452 -16.21 -42.17 18.94
CA TYR A 452 -17.17 -43.28 19.00
C TYR A 452 -17.17 -44.12 17.72
N GLN A 453 -17.06 -43.50 16.55
CA GLN A 453 -16.90 -44.21 15.27
C GLN A 453 -15.65 -45.10 15.28
N THR A 454 -14.52 -44.58 15.76
CA THR A 454 -13.26 -45.34 15.83
C THR A 454 -13.38 -46.52 16.80
N ARG A 455 -14.16 -46.37 17.88
CA ARG A 455 -14.45 -47.44 18.83
C ARG A 455 -15.45 -48.48 18.31
N GLY A 456 -16.23 -48.15 17.27
CA GLY A 456 -17.31 -48.97 16.73
C GLY A 456 -18.70 -48.67 17.33
N ASP A 457 -18.81 -47.67 18.20
CA ASP A 457 -20.07 -47.24 18.84
C ASP A 457 -20.88 -46.34 17.90
N LEU A 458 -21.37 -46.90 16.78
CA LEU A 458 -21.99 -46.13 15.69
C LEU A 458 -23.22 -45.33 16.10
N ASP A 459 -24.01 -45.80 17.07
CA ASP A 459 -25.20 -45.09 17.56
C ASP A 459 -24.83 -43.83 18.35
N GLN A 460 -23.78 -43.90 19.17
CA GLN A 460 -23.25 -42.73 19.88
C GLN A 460 -22.61 -41.76 18.90
N ALA A 461 -21.88 -42.28 17.90
CA ALA A 461 -21.28 -41.45 16.86
C ALA A 461 -22.35 -40.65 16.09
N GLU A 462 -23.40 -41.32 15.64
CA GLU A 462 -24.54 -40.69 14.94
C GLU A 462 -25.20 -39.62 15.81
N ALA A 463 -25.45 -39.90 17.09
CA ALA A 463 -26.03 -38.95 18.01
C ALA A 463 -25.15 -37.69 18.16
N MET A 464 -23.83 -37.84 18.27
CA MET A 464 -22.92 -36.71 18.39
C MET A 464 -22.82 -35.91 17.08
N HIS A 465 -22.74 -36.56 15.92
CA HIS A 465 -22.72 -35.87 14.63
C HIS A 465 -24.02 -35.10 14.38
N LYS A 466 -25.19 -35.65 14.73
CA LYS A 466 -26.47 -34.94 14.66
C LYS A 466 -26.53 -33.71 15.56
N LYS A 467 -25.99 -33.79 16.80
CA LYS A 467 -25.86 -32.63 17.68
C LYS A 467 -24.96 -31.55 17.08
N SER A 468 -23.82 -31.94 16.53
CA SER A 468 -22.93 -30.99 15.83
C SER A 468 -23.62 -30.36 14.64
N LEU A 469 -24.29 -31.14 13.80
CA LEU A 469 -24.97 -30.68 12.59
C LEU A 469 -26.05 -29.64 12.92
N ALA A 470 -26.90 -29.91 13.92
CA ALA A 470 -27.93 -28.98 14.35
C ALA A 470 -27.36 -27.61 14.77
N ILE A 471 -26.19 -27.61 15.41
CA ILE A 471 -25.52 -26.35 15.77
C ILE A 471 -24.93 -25.66 14.54
N GLU A 472 -24.27 -26.39 13.63
CA GLU A 472 -23.72 -25.80 12.40
C GLU A 472 -24.82 -25.21 11.50
N GLU A 473 -25.99 -25.87 11.44
CA GLU A 473 -27.19 -25.36 10.75
C GLU A 473 -27.70 -24.07 11.40
N ALA A 474 -27.83 -24.04 12.73
CA ALA A 474 -28.24 -22.84 13.46
C ALA A 474 -27.24 -21.67 13.29
N LEU A 475 -25.96 -21.96 13.09
CA LEU A 475 -24.92 -20.97 12.81
C LEU A 475 -24.78 -20.62 11.31
N GLY A 476 -25.49 -21.32 10.42
CA GLY A 476 -25.36 -21.15 8.97
C GLY A 476 -23.99 -21.56 8.40
N ARG A 477 -23.20 -22.37 9.13
CA ARG A 477 -21.83 -22.72 8.76
C ARG A 477 -21.79 -23.93 7.85
N LYS A 478 -22.02 -23.69 6.56
CA LYS A 478 -22.07 -24.73 5.51
C LYS A 478 -20.88 -25.68 5.52
N ALA A 479 -19.68 -25.15 5.75
CA ALA A 479 -18.47 -25.95 5.88
C ALA A 479 -18.55 -27.03 6.98
N GLY A 480 -19.07 -26.66 8.15
CA GLY A 480 -19.27 -27.58 9.27
C GLY A 480 -20.38 -28.58 8.96
N MET A 481 -21.46 -28.13 8.31
CA MET A 481 -22.55 -29.01 7.87
C MET A 481 -22.05 -30.12 6.94
N ALA A 482 -21.25 -29.76 5.92
CA ALA A 482 -20.64 -30.73 4.99
C ALA A 482 -19.81 -31.78 5.74
N ASN A 483 -18.96 -31.36 6.68
CA ASN A 483 -18.17 -32.28 7.48
C ASN A 483 -19.05 -33.27 8.28
N GLN A 484 -20.14 -32.80 8.90
CA GLN A 484 -21.01 -33.68 9.67
C GLN A 484 -21.85 -34.61 8.78
N TYR A 485 -22.32 -34.13 7.62
CA TYR A 485 -22.98 -34.99 6.64
C TYR A 485 -22.03 -36.09 6.15
N GLY A 486 -20.79 -35.76 5.80
CA GLY A 486 -19.78 -36.75 5.41
C GLY A 486 -19.51 -37.80 6.49
N ASN A 487 -19.35 -37.36 7.75
CA ASN A 487 -19.13 -38.28 8.88
C ASN A 487 -20.34 -39.18 9.14
N LEU A 488 -21.57 -38.66 9.05
CA LEU A 488 -22.79 -39.47 9.10
C LEU A 488 -22.84 -40.47 7.94
N GLY A 489 -22.44 -40.06 6.75
CA GLY A 489 -22.34 -40.94 5.58
C GLY A 489 -21.41 -42.13 5.83
N ILE A 490 -20.24 -41.88 6.41
CA ILE A 490 -19.30 -42.92 6.82
C ILE A 490 -19.92 -43.82 7.90
N ALA A 491 -20.58 -43.27 8.91
CA ALA A 491 -21.24 -44.06 9.97
C ALA A 491 -22.28 -45.02 9.40
N TYR A 492 -23.15 -44.54 8.51
CA TYR A 492 -24.16 -45.36 7.85
C TYR A 492 -23.53 -46.39 6.92
N GLN A 493 -22.46 -46.05 6.21
CA GLN A 493 -21.74 -47.00 5.35
C GLN A 493 -21.17 -48.16 6.17
N VAL A 494 -20.51 -47.88 7.31
CA VAL A 494 -19.96 -48.92 8.19
C VAL A 494 -21.07 -49.79 8.79
N ARG A 495 -22.24 -49.22 9.08
CA ARG A 495 -23.42 -49.96 9.55
C ARG A 495 -24.05 -50.84 8.45
N GLY A 496 -23.78 -50.55 7.17
CA GLY A 496 -24.39 -51.21 6.02
C GLY A 496 -25.64 -50.50 5.47
N ASP A 497 -26.02 -49.35 6.03
CA ASP A 497 -27.16 -48.53 5.60
C ASP A 497 -26.80 -47.69 4.37
N LEU A 498 -26.53 -48.36 3.24
CA LEU A 498 -25.97 -47.72 2.05
C LEU A 498 -26.85 -46.60 1.48
N ASP A 499 -28.17 -46.67 1.60
CA ASP A 499 -29.09 -45.62 1.13
C ASP A 499 -28.95 -44.32 1.92
N GLN A 500 -28.84 -44.42 3.25
CA GLN A 500 -28.61 -43.26 4.10
C GLN A 500 -27.21 -42.69 3.86
N ALA A 501 -26.22 -43.56 3.69
CA ALA A 501 -24.85 -43.14 3.37
C ALA A 501 -24.80 -42.32 2.07
N GLU A 502 -25.42 -42.83 0.99
CA GLU A 502 -25.50 -42.13 -0.29
C GLU A 502 -26.18 -40.76 -0.16
N ALA A 503 -27.30 -40.69 0.57
CA ALA A 503 -28.03 -39.44 0.80
C ALA A 503 -27.17 -38.41 1.52
N MET A 504 -26.37 -38.83 2.52
CA MET A 504 -25.49 -37.93 3.24
C MET A 504 -24.30 -37.45 2.38
N PHE A 505 -23.69 -38.34 1.59
CA PHE A 505 -22.60 -37.94 0.68
C PHE A 505 -23.09 -37.01 -0.43
N LYS A 506 -24.30 -37.20 -0.96
CA LYS A 506 -24.92 -36.25 -1.91
C LYS A 506 -25.11 -34.87 -1.30
N LYS A 507 -25.64 -34.77 -0.07
CA LYS A 507 -25.74 -33.49 0.65
C LYS A 507 -24.38 -32.82 0.85
N THR A 508 -23.35 -33.61 1.15
CA THR A 508 -21.98 -33.11 1.32
C THR A 508 -21.44 -32.55 0.01
N LEU A 509 -21.65 -33.28 -1.10
CA LEU A 509 -21.26 -32.87 -2.45
C LEU A 509 -21.94 -31.56 -2.86
N ASP A 510 -23.26 -31.45 -2.68
CA ASP A 510 -24.03 -30.22 -3.02
C ASP A 510 -23.46 -28.99 -2.28
N ILE A 511 -23.10 -29.16 -1.00
CA ILE A 511 -22.49 -28.08 -0.21
C ILE A 511 -21.08 -27.77 -0.69
N ASN A 512 -20.25 -28.78 -0.95
CA ASN A 512 -18.89 -28.58 -1.43
C ASN A 512 -18.87 -27.94 -2.83
N GLU A 513 -19.81 -28.27 -3.71
CA GLU A 513 -20.01 -27.60 -4.99
C GLU A 513 -20.39 -26.13 -4.81
N ALA A 514 -21.36 -25.84 -3.94
CA ALA A 514 -21.76 -24.46 -3.63
C ALA A 514 -20.63 -23.64 -2.99
N LEU A 515 -19.71 -24.28 -2.26
CA LEU A 515 -18.54 -23.64 -1.66
C LEU A 515 -17.29 -23.65 -2.56
N GLY A 516 -17.36 -24.27 -3.75
CA GLY A 516 -16.20 -24.42 -4.65
C GLY A 516 -15.07 -25.30 -4.10
N ARG A 517 -15.34 -26.15 -3.10
CA ARG A 517 -14.35 -26.99 -2.40
C ARG A 517 -14.00 -28.24 -3.19
N LYS A 518 -13.17 -28.08 -4.22
CA LYS A 518 -12.75 -29.16 -5.13
C LYS A 518 -12.21 -30.40 -4.42
N ALA A 519 -11.32 -30.22 -3.44
CA ALA A 519 -10.78 -31.35 -2.69
C ALA A 519 -11.86 -32.15 -1.92
N GLY A 520 -12.87 -31.46 -1.40
CA GLY A 520 -14.04 -32.09 -0.75
C GLY A 520 -14.91 -32.84 -1.75
N MET A 521 -15.18 -32.22 -2.92
CA MET A 521 -15.91 -32.88 -4.01
C MET A 521 -15.23 -34.19 -4.45
N ALA A 522 -13.90 -34.21 -4.56
CA ALA A 522 -13.15 -35.43 -4.91
C ALA A 522 -13.37 -36.54 -3.87
N SER A 523 -13.32 -36.20 -2.58
CA SER A 523 -13.63 -37.13 -1.49
C SER A 523 -15.08 -37.62 -1.56
N ASP A 524 -16.05 -36.74 -1.81
CA ASP A 524 -17.47 -37.11 -1.92
C ASP A 524 -17.74 -38.05 -3.10
N TYR A 525 -17.14 -37.77 -4.26
CA TYR A 525 -17.19 -38.68 -5.41
C TYR A 525 -16.54 -40.03 -5.10
N GLY A 526 -15.39 -40.05 -4.44
CA GLY A 526 -14.75 -41.30 -3.99
C GLY A 526 -15.66 -42.11 -3.06
N ASN A 527 -16.29 -41.45 -2.09
CA ASN A 527 -17.22 -42.09 -1.16
C ASN A 527 -18.47 -42.64 -1.86
N LEU A 528 -19.08 -41.86 -2.78
CA LEU A 528 -20.19 -42.33 -3.61
C LEU A 528 -19.78 -43.53 -4.48
N GLY A 529 -18.56 -43.52 -5.04
CA GLY A 529 -18.01 -44.67 -5.76
C GLY A 529 -17.91 -45.92 -4.89
N SER A 530 -17.52 -45.75 -3.63
CA SER A 530 -17.48 -46.84 -2.64
C SER A 530 -18.87 -47.41 -2.33
N ILE A 531 -19.88 -46.54 -2.24
CA ILE A 531 -21.27 -46.97 -2.06
C ILE A 531 -21.77 -47.78 -3.26
N TYR A 532 -21.58 -47.29 -4.50
CA TYR A 532 -22.00 -48.01 -5.70
C TYR A 532 -21.25 -49.34 -5.87
N HIS A 533 -19.95 -49.36 -5.59
CA HIS A 533 -19.16 -50.60 -5.59
C HIS A 533 -19.72 -51.61 -4.59
N SER A 534 -20.07 -51.19 -3.37
CA SER A 534 -20.64 -52.06 -2.33
C SER A 534 -22.01 -52.64 -2.73
N ARG A 535 -22.74 -51.97 -3.62
CA ARG A 535 -24.00 -52.45 -4.22
C ARG A 535 -23.80 -53.35 -5.44
N GLY A 536 -22.57 -53.45 -5.95
CA GLY A 536 -22.27 -54.14 -7.21
C GLY A 536 -22.54 -53.32 -8.48
N ASP A 537 -22.90 -52.03 -8.35
CA ASP A 537 -23.02 -51.12 -9.50
C ASP A 537 -21.64 -50.60 -9.90
N LEU A 538 -20.90 -51.46 -10.60
CA LEU A 538 -19.51 -51.21 -10.97
C LEU A 538 -19.36 -50.06 -11.98
N ASP A 539 -20.37 -49.82 -12.82
CA ASP A 539 -20.38 -48.76 -13.82
C ASP A 539 -20.49 -47.38 -13.16
N GLN A 540 -21.43 -47.21 -12.21
CA GLN A 540 -21.51 -45.97 -11.44
C GLN A 540 -20.29 -45.79 -10.52
N ALA A 541 -19.78 -46.87 -9.93
CA ALA A 541 -18.57 -46.81 -9.11
C ALA A 541 -17.38 -46.26 -9.90
N GLU A 542 -17.10 -46.83 -11.08
CA GLU A 542 -16.04 -46.36 -11.97
C GLU A 542 -16.23 -44.90 -12.37
N ALA A 543 -17.46 -44.50 -12.73
CA ALA A 543 -17.77 -43.13 -13.12
C ALA A 543 -17.46 -42.13 -11.98
N MET A 544 -17.83 -42.46 -10.74
CA MET A 544 -17.55 -41.60 -9.59
C MET A 544 -16.06 -41.55 -9.26
N TYR A 545 -15.35 -42.69 -9.25
CA TYR A 545 -13.91 -42.70 -9.02
C TYR A 545 -13.13 -41.92 -10.09
N LYS A 546 -13.56 -41.98 -11.37
CA LYS A 546 -12.97 -41.16 -12.45
C LYS A 546 -13.21 -39.66 -12.24
N LYS A 547 -14.39 -39.25 -11.78
CA LYS A 547 -14.66 -37.85 -11.42
C LYS A 547 -13.75 -37.38 -10.28
N ALA A 548 -13.60 -38.19 -9.24
CA ALA A 548 -12.70 -37.91 -8.12
C ALA A 548 -11.24 -37.79 -8.61
N LEU A 549 -10.79 -38.73 -9.43
CA LEU A 549 -9.43 -38.76 -9.99
C LEU A 549 -9.14 -37.51 -10.82
N ALA A 550 -10.03 -37.12 -11.72
CA ALA A 550 -9.85 -35.92 -12.55
C ALA A 550 -9.71 -34.65 -11.71
N ILE A 551 -10.42 -34.56 -10.58
CA ILE A 551 -10.29 -33.42 -9.66
C ILE A 551 -8.96 -33.50 -8.91
N ASP A 552 -8.58 -34.67 -8.39
CA ASP A 552 -7.31 -34.82 -7.67
C ASP A 552 -6.09 -34.60 -8.60
N GLU A 553 -6.17 -34.99 -9.88
CA GLU A 553 -5.19 -34.66 -10.92
C GLU A 553 -5.07 -33.15 -11.14
N ALA A 554 -6.21 -32.46 -11.30
CA ALA A 554 -6.23 -31.00 -11.46
C ALA A 554 -5.67 -30.25 -10.24
N LEU A 555 -5.79 -30.83 -9.04
CA LEU A 555 -5.25 -30.30 -7.80
C LEU A 555 -3.82 -30.78 -7.48
N GLY A 556 -3.27 -31.72 -8.25
CA GLY A 556 -1.99 -32.37 -7.94
C GLY A 556 -1.98 -33.19 -6.65
N ARG A 557 -3.15 -33.66 -6.18
CA ARG A 557 -3.29 -34.43 -4.93
C ARG A 557 -2.92 -35.89 -5.12
N LYS A 558 -1.61 -36.18 -5.10
CA LYS A 558 -1.05 -37.53 -5.29
C LYS A 558 -1.69 -38.62 -4.42
N GLU A 559 -1.96 -38.33 -3.15
CA GLU A 559 -2.61 -39.29 -2.24
C GLU A 559 -4.06 -39.62 -2.66
N GLY A 560 -4.81 -38.59 -3.09
CA GLY A 560 -6.16 -38.76 -3.63
C GLY A 560 -6.13 -39.57 -4.93
N MET A 561 -5.26 -39.20 -5.87
CA MET A 561 -5.03 -39.94 -7.11
C MET A 561 -4.70 -41.43 -6.84
N ALA A 562 -3.76 -41.71 -5.94
CA ALA A 562 -3.37 -43.07 -5.57
C ALA A 562 -4.56 -43.87 -5.04
N SER A 563 -5.38 -43.25 -4.18
CA SER A 563 -6.59 -43.87 -3.64
C SER A 563 -7.60 -44.19 -4.74
N GLN A 564 -7.84 -43.26 -5.68
CA GLN A 564 -8.77 -43.51 -6.79
C GLN A 564 -8.27 -44.57 -7.76
N TYR A 565 -6.97 -44.62 -8.06
CA TYR A 565 -6.40 -45.71 -8.85
C TYR A 565 -6.56 -47.06 -8.14
N GLY A 566 -6.30 -47.13 -6.84
CA GLY A 566 -6.56 -48.34 -6.05
C GLY A 566 -8.03 -48.79 -6.16
N ASN A 567 -8.97 -47.86 -6.00
CA ASN A 567 -10.40 -48.14 -6.11
C ASN A 567 -10.81 -48.61 -7.52
N LEU A 568 -10.31 -47.95 -8.57
CA LEU A 568 -10.52 -48.37 -9.96
C LEU A 568 -9.93 -49.75 -10.24
N GLY A 569 -8.75 -50.06 -9.69
CA GLY A 569 -8.12 -51.37 -9.78
C GLY A 569 -8.99 -52.47 -9.17
N ILE A 570 -9.63 -52.20 -8.02
CA ILE A 570 -10.60 -53.11 -7.41
C ILE A 570 -11.80 -53.33 -8.34
N VAL A 571 -12.38 -52.26 -8.91
CA VAL A 571 -13.51 -52.35 -9.84
C VAL A 571 -13.18 -53.22 -11.05
N TYR A 572 -12.03 -52.99 -11.70
CA TYR A 572 -11.60 -53.79 -12.85
C TYR A 572 -11.32 -55.25 -12.47
N ARG A 573 -10.73 -55.50 -11.30
CA ARG A 573 -10.49 -56.87 -10.80
C ARG A 573 -11.81 -57.62 -10.62
N VAL A 574 -12.84 -56.99 -10.05
CA VAL A 574 -14.17 -57.60 -9.86
C VAL A 574 -14.83 -57.91 -11.21
N ARG A 575 -14.63 -57.06 -12.22
CA ARG A 575 -15.10 -57.33 -13.60
C ARG A 575 -14.29 -58.40 -14.34
N GLY A 576 -13.17 -58.87 -13.79
CA GLY A 576 -12.27 -59.83 -14.44
C GLY A 576 -11.29 -59.22 -15.44
N ASP A 577 -11.23 -57.88 -15.56
CA ASP A 577 -10.25 -57.21 -16.40
C ASP A 577 -8.93 -57.03 -15.62
N LEU A 578 -8.17 -58.13 -15.55
CA LEU A 578 -6.95 -58.19 -14.74
C LEU A 578 -5.86 -57.25 -15.28
N ASP A 579 -5.82 -56.97 -16.57
CA ASP A 579 -4.80 -56.11 -17.17
C ASP A 579 -5.02 -54.64 -16.79
N ARG A 580 -6.26 -54.15 -16.88
CA ARG A 580 -6.58 -52.80 -16.37
C ARG A 580 -6.44 -52.72 -14.85
N ALA A 581 -6.83 -53.77 -14.12
CA ALA A 581 -6.64 -53.81 -12.67
C ALA A 581 -5.16 -53.68 -12.27
N GLU A 582 -4.28 -54.41 -12.95
CA GLU A 582 -2.83 -54.36 -12.69
C GLU A 582 -2.27 -52.97 -12.96
N ALA A 583 -2.63 -52.37 -14.11
CA ALA A 583 -2.18 -51.02 -14.44
C ALA A 583 -2.60 -49.99 -13.38
N MET A 584 -3.85 -50.05 -12.91
CA MET A 584 -4.34 -49.13 -11.87
C MET A 584 -3.63 -49.36 -10.53
N PHE A 585 -3.45 -50.60 -10.09
CA PHE A 585 -2.72 -50.87 -8.85
C PHE A 585 -1.24 -50.49 -8.93
N GLN A 586 -0.60 -50.59 -10.10
CA GLN A 586 0.76 -50.09 -10.30
C GLN A 586 0.83 -48.56 -10.16
N GLN A 587 -0.11 -47.81 -10.75
CA GLN A 587 -0.18 -46.35 -10.57
C GLN A 587 -0.40 -45.96 -9.10
N CYS A 588 -1.30 -46.67 -8.41
CA CYS A 588 -1.54 -46.53 -6.97
C CYS A 588 -0.25 -46.72 -6.16
N LEU A 589 0.48 -47.83 -6.42
CA LEU A 589 1.74 -48.14 -5.74
C LEU A 589 2.80 -47.07 -5.98
N THR A 590 3.01 -46.67 -7.24
CA THR A 590 4.02 -45.65 -7.61
C THR A 590 3.75 -44.33 -6.88
N LEU A 591 2.51 -43.86 -6.87
CA LEU A 591 2.17 -42.61 -6.19
C LEU A 591 2.35 -42.71 -4.66
N PHE A 592 1.98 -43.83 -4.04
CA PHE A 592 2.23 -44.02 -2.61
C PHE A 592 3.73 -44.10 -2.27
N GLN A 593 4.54 -44.67 -3.16
CA GLN A 593 6.01 -44.67 -3.02
C GLN A 593 6.59 -43.26 -3.13
N GLU A 594 6.12 -42.47 -4.11
CA GLU A 594 6.57 -41.09 -4.30
C GLU A 594 6.29 -40.20 -3.08
N ILE A 595 5.15 -40.40 -2.40
CA ILE A 595 4.81 -39.62 -1.21
C ILE A 595 5.32 -40.25 0.10
N GLY A 596 6.03 -41.39 0.03
CA GLY A 596 6.63 -42.05 1.20
C GLY A 596 5.63 -42.71 2.15
N ALA A 597 4.41 -43.00 1.69
CA ALA A 597 3.32 -43.56 2.49
C ALA A 597 3.49 -45.07 2.72
N ARG A 598 4.43 -45.47 3.58
CA ARG A 598 4.88 -46.87 3.75
C ARG A 598 3.75 -47.88 3.96
N ALA A 599 2.80 -47.59 4.85
CA ALA A 599 1.68 -48.50 5.13
C ALA A 599 0.76 -48.68 3.90
N GLN A 600 0.58 -47.61 3.11
CA GLN A 600 -0.21 -47.63 1.89
C GLN A 600 0.53 -48.33 0.74
N VAL A 601 1.85 -48.18 0.67
CA VAL A 601 2.72 -48.95 -0.25
C VAL A 601 2.56 -50.46 -0.01
N GLU A 602 2.62 -50.91 1.25
CA GLU A 602 2.42 -52.31 1.59
C GLU A 602 1.03 -52.83 1.17
N LYS A 603 -0.02 -52.03 1.41
CA LYS A 603 -1.38 -52.36 0.97
C LYS A 603 -1.50 -52.45 -0.55
N ALA A 604 -0.96 -51.47 -1.28
CA ALA A 604 -0.98 -51.46 -2.74
C ALA A 604 -0.19 -52.64 -3.33
N GLN A 605 0.94 -52.99 -2.72
CA GLN A 605 1.74 -54.15 -3.09
C GLN A 605 0.96 -55.46 -2.86
N ALA A 606 0.28 -55.60 -1.72
CA ALA A 606 -0.57 -56.76 -1.45
C ALA A 606 -1.73 -56.90 -2.45
N LEU A 607 -2.32 -55.78 -2.92
CA LEU A 607 -3.34 -55.79 -3.97
C LEU A 607 -2.78 -56.32 -5.30
N LEU A 608 -1.57 -55.91 -5.69
CA LEU A 608 -0.89 -56.42 -6.89
C LEU A 608 -0.55 -57.90 -6.78
N ASP A 609 -0.02 -58.34 -5.64
CA ASP A 609 0.37 -59.73 -5.45
C ASP A 609 -0.85 -60.66 -5.44
N GLY A 610 -1.96 -60.22 -4.83
CA GLY A 610 -3.24 -60.92 -4.91
C GLY A 610 -3.77 -61.04 -6.34
N LEU A 611 -3.62 -59.99 -7.16
CA LEU A 611 -4.04 -60.01 -8.57
C LEU A 611 -3.18 -60.97 -9.41
N ARG A 612 -1.86 -61.01 -9.17
CA ARG A 612 -0.94 -61.95 -9.83
C ARG A 612 -1.28 -63.39 -9.50
N GLU A 613 -1.63 -63.66 -8.24
CA GLU A 613 -2.06 -64.98 -7.82
C GLU A 613 -3.38 -65.41 -8.50
N GLN A 614 -4.36 -64.50 -8.57
CA GLN A 614 -5.60 -64.75 -9.31
C GLN A 614 -5.33 -65.07 -10.79
N ARG A 615 -4.40 -64.36 -11.45
CA ARG A 615 -4.00 -64.65 -12.84
C ARG A 615 -3.36 -66.03 -12.96
N ARG A 616 -2.46 -66.42 -12.04
CA ARG A 616 -1.87 -67.77 -12.03
C ARG A 616 -2.94 -68.86 -11.92
N GLN A 617 -3.93 -68.66 -11.06
CA GLN A 617 -5.04 -69.59 -10.88
C GLN A 617 -5.90 -69.70 -12.14
N GLN A 618 -6.22 -68.59 -12.81
CA GLN A 618 -6.95 -68.60 -14.09
C GLN A 618 -6.20 -69.35 -15.19
N VAL A 619 -4.88 -69.16 -15.30
CA VAL A 619 -4.05 -69.89 -16.28
C VAL A 619 -3.98 -71.38 -15.96
N SER A 620 -3.88 -71.75 -14.67
CA SER A 620 -3.86 -73.16 -14.24
C SER A 620 -5.21 -73.88 -14.37
N ALA A 621 -6.32 -73.13 -14.38
CA ALA A 621 -7.67 -73.65 -14.51
C ALA A 621 -8.17 -73.70 -15.97
N ALA A 622 -7.44 -73.09 -16.92
CA ALA A 622 -7.75 -73.23 -18.33
C ALA A 622 -7.56 -74.70 -18.75
N PRO A 623 -8.57 -75.35 -19.38
CA PRO A 623 -8.44 -76.73 -19.81
C PRO A 623 -7.24 -76.85 -20.75
N SER A 624 -6.38 -77.84 -20.54
CA SER A 624 -5.36 -78.20 -21.50
C SER A 624 -6.06 -78.63 -22.79
N GLU A 625 -6.21 -77.72 -23.75
CA GLU A 625 -6.57 -78.11 -25.11
C GLU A 625 -5.45 -79.03 -25.60
N THR A 626 -5.83 -80.31 -25.71
CA THR A 626 -5.04 -81.45 -26.13
C THR A 626 -4.29 -81.17 -27.43
N ARG A 627 -2.97 -81.44 -27.39
CA ARG A 627 -2.10 -81.65 -28.56
C ARG A 627 -2.58 -82.80 -29.43
#